data_AF-A0A6B0VTR2-F1
#
_entry.id   AF-A0A6B0VTR2-F1
#
_cell.length_a   1.000
_cell.length_b   1.000
_cell.length_c   1.000
_cell.angle_alpha   90.00
_cell.angle_beta   90.00
_cell.angle_gamma   90.00
#
_symmetry.space_group_name_H-M   'P 1'
#
loop_
_entity.id
_entity.type
_entity.pdbx_description
1 polymer ?
#
loop_
_entity_poly.entity_id
_entity_poly.type
_entity_poly.pdbx_seq_one_letter_code
_entity_poly.pdbx_strand_id
1 'polypeptide(L)'
;MGSRTRNATATVTRWSRAFVGVGIGFFVAWQLAVATGLPRAATVPLGVFGFVLHVVFGKAYTLIPSYFARELAVPRAPAIHLPFALVGTIGAFAAGIGIGPPTVAVVGAASWFVGCLVFVIALGVTVRDNPTGRETGTGATETHRKRVDRLANAAVPVVFAYLLVGSALPLAAEFGIETPVSAIGPATTHLVAAGTAALLVFAIGFRLLPRLLVASTSPTLAGIVLGTGIVGPALLAVGFREGPVFHIGAGLQSVALVGFAVGYADLYRRSERRRVGGRAVLAGACYGILVAVLGLAFAILSATSVPATAFDAHYRLAIGGFVGLTIVGVTFHFYPPAVASTPGIGTRTASASVAALVGGLGLEVVGLLAPASTLVGFGRWLAVVGAVLYAAVLYSIFVERSR
;
A
#
# COMPACT_ATOMS: atom_id res chain seq x y z
N MET A 1 -28.23 -18.14 -16.98
CA MET A 1 -27.34 -17.79 -15.84
C MET A 1 -25.92 -17.40 -16.29
N GLY A 2 -25.32 -18.07 -17.27
CA GLY A 2 -23.92 -17.83 -17.70
C GLY A 2 -23.59 -16.55 -18.49
N SER A 3 -24.56 -15.73 -18.93
CA SER A 3 -24.29 -14.43 -19.59
C SER A 3 -24.13 -13.28 -18.59
N ARG A 4 -24.94 -13.25 -17.53
CA ARG A 4 -24.87 -12.22 -16.47
C ARG A 4 -23.58 -12.33 -15.64
N THR A 5 -23.13 -13.54 -15.31
CA THR A 5 -21.88 -13.77 -14.58
C THR A 5 -20.65 -13.37 -15.40
N ARG A 6 -20.63 -13.68 -16.70
CA ARG A 6 -19.57 -13.22 -17.62
C ARG A 6 -19.48 -11.69 -17.70
N ASN A 7 -20.62 -11.00 -17.78
CA ASN A 7 -20.64 -9.54 -17.80
C ASN A 7 -20.17 -8.91 -16.47
N ALA A 8 -20.48 -9.54 -15.33
CA ALA A 8 -20.01 -9.11 -14.02
C ALA A 8 -18.49 -9.20 -13.89
N THR A 9 -17.89 -10.35 -14.22
CA THR A 9 -16.44 -10.56 -14.15
C THR A 9 -15.67 -9.62 -15.09
N ALA A 10 -16.18 -9.41 -16.31
CA ALA A 10 -15.61 -8.46 -17.25
C ALA A 10 -15.65 -7.01 -16.71
N THR A 11 -16.78 -6.63 -16.08
CA THR A 11 -16.94 -5.30 -15.46
C THR A 11 -15.92 -5.10 -14.34
N VAL A 12 -15.82 -6.04 -13.39
CA VAL A 12 -14.86 -5.93 -12.28
C VAL A 12 -13.42 -5.88 -12.79
N THR A 13 -13.08 -6.71 -13.77
CA THR A 13 -11.72 -6.74 -14.36
C THR A 13 -11.37 -5.42 -15.04
N ARG A 14 -12.30 -4.84 -15.81
CA ARG A 14 -12.10 -3.54 -16.48
C ARG A 14 -11.77 -2.45 -15.47
N TRP A 15 -12.59 -2.30 -14.44
CA TRP A 15 -12.43 -1.23 -13.46
C TRP A 15 -11.29 -1.50 -12.46
N SER A 16 -11.00 -2.77 -12.15
CA SER A 16 -9.79 -3.18 -11.44
C SER A 16 -8.53 -2.69 -12.17
N ARG A 17 -8.45 -2.87 -13.49
CA ARG A 17 -7.34 -2.34 -14.30
C ARG A 17 -7.32 -0.81 -14.31
N ALA A 18 -8.47 -0.15 -14.41
CA ALA A 18 -8.55 1.32 -14.39
C ALA A 18 -7.97 1.90 -13.09
N PHE A 19 -8.35 1.36 -11.93
CA PHE A 19 -7.78 1.72 -10.64
C PHE A 19 -6.25 1.55 -10.59
N VAL A 20 -5.75 0.41 -11.07
CA VAL A 20 -4.30 0.16 -11.10
C VAL A 20 -3.59 1.13 -12.03
N GLY A 21 -4.13 1.41 -13.21
CA GLY A 21 -3.59 2.40 -14.15
C GLY A 21 -3.52 3.80 -13.52
N VAL A 22 -4.63 4.27 -12.95
CA VAL A 22 -4.66 5.55 -12.22
C VAL A 22 -3.62 5.58 -11.10
N GLY A 23 -3.51 4.51 -10.30
CA GLY A 23 -2.52 4.43 -9.23
C GLY A 23 -1.08 4.52 -9.75
N ILE A 24 -0.77 3.87 -10.87
CA ILE A 24 0.54 3.98 -11.54
C ILE A 24 0.80 5.43 -11.99
N GLY A 25 -0.21 6.12 -12.53
CA GLY A 25 -0.11 7.54 -12.88
C GLY A 25 0.23 8.41 -11.65
N PHE A 26 -0.47 8.20 -10.54
CA PHE A 26 -0.15 8.87 -9.28
C PHE A 26 1.21 8.51 -8.72
N PHE A 27 1.73 7.30 -8.95
CA PHE A 27 3.09 6.94 -8.54
C PHE A 27 4.13 7.81 -9.26
N VAL A 28 3.98 8.02 -10.56
CA VAL A 28 4.86 8.91 -11.34
C VAL A 28 4.71 10.35 -10.83
N ALA A 29 3.48 10.85 -10.68
CA ALA A 29 3.21 12.19 -10.16
C ALA A 29 3.81 12.39 -8.75
N TRP A 30 3.75 11.38 -7.89
CA TRP A 30 4.33 11.41 -6.56
C TRP A 30 5.85 11.51 -6.59
N GLN A 31 6.54 10.68 -7.39
CA GLN A 31 7.99 10.77 -7.50
C GLN A 31 8.43 12.12 -8.08
N LEU A 32 7.71 12.64 -9.07
CA LEU A 32 7.96 13.98 -9.61
C LEU A 32 7.78 15.06 -8.54
N ALA A 33 6.69 15.03 -7.78
CA ALA A 33 6.42 15.98 -6.70
C ALA A 33 7.52 15.95 -5.62
N VAL A 34 8.05 14.77 -5.28
CA VAL A 34 9.18 14.66 -4.36
C VAL A 34 10.47 15.19 -4.98
N ALA A 35 10.74 14.88 -6.25
CA ALA A 35 11.92 15.36 -6.96
C ALA A 35 11.95 16.89 -7.12
N THR A 36 10.79 17.51 -7.29
CA THR A 36 10.65 18.98 -7.37
C THR A 36 10.56 19.68 -6.00
N GLY A 37 10.64 18.92 -4.90
CA GLY A 37 10.69 19.48 -3.55
C GLY A 37 9.34 19.95 -3.01
N LEU A 38 8.22 19.41 -3.50
CA LEU A 38 6.91 19.72 -2.93
C LEU A 38 6.78 19.23 -1.48
N PRO A 39 6.00 19.93 -0.63
CA PRO A 39 5.90 19.60 0.78
C PRO A 39 5.27 18.23 1.03
N ARG A 40 5.54 17.64 2.20
CA ARG A 40 4.94 16.37 2.63
C ARG A 40 3.41 16.37 2.63
N ALA A 41 2.81 17.50 2.98
CA ALA A 41 1.36 17.68 2.95
C ALA A 41 0.75 17.39 1.57
N ALA A 42 1.50 17.64 0.49
CA ALA A 42 1.11 17.35 -0.88
C ALA A 42 1.54 15.96 -1.36
N THR A 43 2.77 15.54 -1.02
CA THR A 43 3.32 14.28 -1.53
C THR A 43 2.73 13.05 -0.85
N VAL A 44 2.30 13.13 0.42
CA VAL A 44 1.63 12.03 1.13
C VAL A 44 0.31 11.62 0.45
N PRO A 45 -0.62 12.54 0.11
CA PRO A 45 -1.81 12.20 -0.67
C PRO A 45 -1.49 11.47 -1.97
N LEU A 46 -0.52 11.94 -2.77
CA LEU A 46 -0.18 11.28 -4.03
C LEU A 46 0.38 9.86 -3.82
N GLY A 47 1.26 9.67 -2.83
CA GLY A 47 1.86 8.37 -2.54
C GLY A 47 0.88 7.38 -1.90
N VAL A 48 0.17 7.80 -0.85
CA VAL A 48 -0.70 6.92 -0.07
C VAL A 48 -2.07 6.77 -0.71
N PHE A 49 -2.78 7.87 -0.96
CA PHE A 49 -4.12 7.83 -1.53
C PHE A 49 -4.02 7.50 -3.01
N GLY A 50 -3.23 8.29 -3.74
CA GLY A 50 -3.09 8.22 -5.19
C GLY A 50 -2.49 6.91 -5.68
N PHE A 51 -1.31 6.51 -5.22
CA PHE A 51 -0.68 5.28 -5.71
C PHE A 51 -1.12 4.05 -4.92
N VAL A 52 -0.74 3.98 -3.65
CA VAL A 52 -0.87 2.76 -2.82
C VAL A 52 -2.32 2.29 -2.76
N LEU A 53 -3.23 3.17 -2.33
CA LEU A 53 -4.62 2.80 -2.13
C LEU A 53 -5.39 2.63 -3.43
N HIS A 54 -5.11 3.37 -4.50
CA HIS A 54 -5.77 3.09 -5.80
C HIS A 54 -5.41 1.70 -6.33
N VAL A 55 -4.13 1.30 -6.29
CA VAL A 55 -3.73 -0.05 -6.73
C VAL A 55 -4.37 -1.12 -5.85
N VAL A 56 -4.36 -0.90 -4.53
CA VAL A 56 -5.00 -1.79 -3.55
C VAL A 56 -6.50 -1.91 -3.80
N PHE A 57 -7.23 -0.81 -3.94
CA PHE A 57 -8.67 -0.82 -4.22
C PHE A 57 -8.98 -1.59 -5.50
N GLY A 58 -8.23 -1.33 -6.57
CA GLY A 58 -8.38 -2.05 -7.83
C GLY A 58 -8.25 -3.56 -7.66
N LYS A 59 -7.27 -4.04 -6.89
CA LYS A 59 -7.04 -5.47 -6.67
C LYS A 59 -7.95 -6.08 -5.60
N ALA A 60 -8.32 -5.33 -4.58
CA ALA A 60 -9.15 -5.82 -3.49
C ALA A 60 -10.54 -6.28 -3.98
N TYR A 61 -11.12 -5.59 -4.96
CA TYR A 61 -12.41 -5.98 -5.57
C TYR A 61 -12.40 -7.36 -6.24
N THR A 62 -11.23 -7.89 -6.63
CA THR A 62 -11.11 -9.25 -7.17
C THR A 62 -10.57 -10.24 -6.14
N LEU A 63 -9.60 -9.80 -5.33
CA LEU A 63 -8.92 -10.67 -4.37
C LEU A 63 -9.79 -10.95 -3.15
N ILE A 64 -10.33 -9.92 -2.48
CA ILE A 64 -11.05 -10.10 -1.21
C ILE A 64 -12.26 -11.03 -1.37
N PRO A 65 -13.15 -10.86 -2.36
CA PRO A 65 -14.25 -11.83 -2.56
C PRO A 65 -13.74 -13.27 -2.72
N SER A 66 -12.75 -13.48 -3.60
CA SER A 66 -12.16 -14.81 -3.81
C SER A 66 -11.55 -15.38 -2.53
N TYR A 67 -11.03 -14.50 -1.67
CA TYR A 67 -10.40 -14.88 -0.42
C TYR A 67 -11.37 -15.40 0.62
N PHE A 68 -12.61 -14.99 0.52
CA PHE A 68 -13.71 -15.39 1.38
C PHE A 68 -14.62 -16.44 0.72
N ALA A 69 -14.17 -17.05 -0.40
CA ALA A 69 -14.99 -17.96 -1.20
C ALA A 69 -16.31 -17.32 -1.68
N ARG A 70 -16.25 -16.06 -2.09
CA ARG A 70 -17.41 -15.29 -2.57
C ARG A 70 -17.13 -14.65 -3.92
N GLU A 71 -18.20 -14.29 -4.61
CA GLU A 71 -18.18 -13.41 -5.76
C GLU A 71 -18.58 -12.00 -5.33
N LEU A 72 -18.03 -10.97 -5.99
CA LEU A 72 -18.35 -9.58 -5.66
C LEU A 72 -19.86 -9.31 -5.85
N ALA A 73 -20.55 -8.94 -4.77
CA ALA A 73 -22.00 -8.75 -4.78
C ALA A 73 -22.44 -7.55 -5.64
N VAL A 74 -21.59 -6.52 -5.75
CA VAL A 74 -21.88 -5.29 -6.53
C VAL A 74 -20.77 -5.05 -7.57
N PRO A 75 -20.86 -5.67 -8.77
CA PRO A 75 -19.82 -5.57 -9.80
C PRO A 75 -19.51 -4.14 -10.29
N ARG A 76 -20.44 -3.21 -10.12
CA ARG A 76 -20.29 -1.79 -10.50
C ARG A 76 -19.68 -0.91 -9.41
N ALA A 77 -19.51 -1.40 -8.18
CA ALA A 77 -18.91 -0.62 -7.09
C ALA A 77 -17.54 0.00 -7.45
N PRO A 78 -16.63 -0.69 -8.17
CA PRO A 78 -15.38 -0.07 -8.60
C PRO A 78 -15.59 1.16 -9.51
N ALA A 79 -16.60 1.12 -10.39
CA ALA A 79 -16.90 2.22 -11.30
C ALA A 79 -17.40 3.47 -10.56
N ILE A 80 -18.15 3.26 -9.48
CA ILE A 80 -18.67 4.33 -8.63
C ILE A 80 -17.57 4.86 -7.70
N HIS A 81 -16.74 3.98 -7.15
CA HIS A 81 -15.66 4.34 -6.23
C HIS A 81 -14.58 5.20 -6.91
N LEU A 82 -14.17 4.87 -8.14
CA LEU A 82 -13.00 5.49 -8.76
C LEU A 82 -13.09 7.03 -8.87
N PRO A 83 -14.19 7.65 -9.36
CA PRO A 83 -14.32 9.10 -9.39
C PRO A 83 -14.17 9.76 -8.02
N PHE A 84 -14.75 9.18 -6.98
CA PHE A 84 -14.66 9.71 -5.61
C PHE A 84 -13.23 9.66 -5.07
N ALA A 85 -12.53 8.54 -5.29
CA ALA A 85 -11.13 8.38 -4.91
C ALA A 85 -10.21 9.34 -5.69
N LEU A 86 -10.47 9.55 -6.98
CA LEU A 86 -9.74 10.50 -7.82
C LEU A 86 -9.88 11.93 -7.32
N VAL A 87 -11.11 12.41 -7.18
CA VAL A 87 -11.41 13.77 -6.69
C VAL A 87 -10.85 13.95 -5.28
N GLY A 88 -10.97 12.93 -4.43
CA GLY A 88 -10.43 12.96 -3.08
C GLY A 88 -8.91 13.11 -3.03
N THR A 89 -8.17 12.30 -3.80
CA THR A 89 -6.71 12.41 -3.90
C THR A 89 -6.27 13.75 -4.47
N ILE A 90 -6.90 14.21 -5.56
CA ILE A 90 -6.53 15.48 -6.22
C ILE A 90 -6.83 16.66 -5.30
N GLY A 91 -7.99 16.67 -4.62
CA GLY A 91 -8.35 17.70 -3.66
C GLY A 91 -7.39 17.74 -2.46
N ALA A 92 -7.03 16.58 -1.91
CA ALA A 92 -6.04 16.48 -0.84
C ALA A 92 -4.64 16.96 -1.28
N PHE A 93 -4.22 16.62 -2.50
CA PHE A 93 -2.98 17.15 -3.07
C PHE A 93 -3.03 18.68 -3.24
N ALA A 94 -4.10 19.21 -3.84
CA ALA A 94 -4.28 20.64 -4.08
C ALA A 94 -4.29 21.44 -2.77
N ALA A 95 -5.02 20.97 -1.75
CA ALA A 95 -5.00 21.54 -0.41
C ALA A 95 -3.59 21.50 0.20
N GLY A 96 -2.87 20.38 0.03
CA GLY A 96 -1.49 20.22 0.53
C GLY A 96 -0.45 21.16 -0.09
N ILE A 97 -0.71 21.72 -1.28
CA ILE A 97 0.09 22.78 -1.90
C ILE A 97 -0.55 24.17 -1.81
N GLY A 98 -1.68 24.32 -1.11
CA GLY A 98 -2.37 25.59 -0.94
C GLY A 98 -3.04 26.13 -2.21
N ILE A 99 -3.44 25.27 -3.15
CA ILE A 99 -4.14 25.66 -4.38
C ILE A 99 -5.65 25.51 -4.22
N GLY A 100 -6.38 26.60 -4.52
CA GLY A 100 -7.84 26.64 -4.57
C GLY A 100 -8.50 27.22 -3.30
N PRO A 101 -9.82 27.45 -3.33
CA PRO A 101 -10.55 27.92 -2.15
C PRO A 101 -10.59 26.86 -1.03
N PRO A 102 -10.88 27.23 0.23
CA PRO A 102 -10.97 26.29 1.36
C PRO A 102 -11.91 25.10 1.12
N THR A 103 -12.94 25.29 0.29
CA THR A 103 -13.88 24.24 -0.11
C THR A 103 -13.22 23.07 -0.83
N VAL A 104 -12.03 23.24 -1.43
CA VAL A 104 -11.27 22.15 -2.07
C VAL A 104 -10.85 21.09 -1.06
N ALA A 105 -10.43 21.49 0.14
CA ALA A 105 -10.03 20.56 1.20
C ALA A 105 -11.25 19.74 1.67
N VAL A 106 -12.37 20.42 1.95
CA VAL A 106 -13.63 19.79 2.37
C VAL A 106 -14.16 18.83 1.31
N VAL A 107 -14.26 19.26 0.05
CA VAL A 107 -14.74 18.43 -1.07
C VAL A 107 -13.81 17.25 -1.30
N GLY A 108 -12.50 17.45 -1.23
CA GLY A 108 -11.50 16.39 -1.32
C GLY A 108 -11.67 15.35 -0.21
N ALA A 109 -11.72 15.78 1.05
CA ALA A 109 -11.89 14.90 2.20
C ALA A 109 -13.23 14.13 2.15
N ALA A 110 -14.33 14.84 1.85
CA ALA A 110 -15.65 14.23 1.73
C ALA A 110 -15.71 13.22 0.59
N SER A 111 -15.19 13.57 -0.59
CA SER A 111 -15.14 12.67 -1.75
C SER A 111 -14.32 11.43 -1.44
N TRP A 112 -13.13 11.59 -0.84
CA TRP A 112 -12.29 10.47 -0.43
C TRP A 112 -13.03 9.53 0.53
N PHE A 113 -13.67 10.09 1.56
CA PHE A 113 -14.40 9.32 2.55
C PHE A 113 -15.60 8.56 1.95
N VAL A 114 -16.39 9.21 1.08
CA VAL A 114 -17.48 8.56 0.33
C VAL A 114 -16.95 7.41 -0.53
N GLY A 115 -15.82 7.60 -1.21
CA GLY A 115 -15.16 6.52 -1.96
C GLY A 115 -14.83 5.31 -1.07
N CYS A 116 -14.24 5.56 0.10
CA CYS A 116 -13.94 4.53 1.09
C CYS A 116 -15.20 3.82 1.61
N LEU A 117 -16.31 4.54 1.83
CA LEU A 117 -17.59 3.95 2.20
C LEU A 117 -18.13 3.02 1.10
N VAL A 118 -18.12 3.46 -0.17
CA VAL A 118 -18.53 2.62 -1.31
C VAL A 118 -17.72 1.33 -1.34
N PHE A 119 -16.40 1.43 -1.16
CA PHE A 119 -15.49 0.29 -1.13
C PHE A 119 -15.80 -0.68 0.02
N VAL A 120 -15.85 -0.18 1.26
CA VAL A 120 -16.07 -1.01 2.45
C VAL A 120 -17.46 -1.61 2.46
N ILE A 121 -18.50 -0.87 2.08
CA ILE A 121 -19.87 -1.39 2.00
C ILE A 121 -19.95 -2.48 0.94
N ALA A 122 -19.41 -2.26 -0.27
CA ALA A 122 -19.47 -3.26 -1.33
C ALA A 122 -18.78 -4.58 -0.94
N LEU A 123 -17.61 -4.50 -0.29
CA LEU A 123 -16.90 -5.69 0.18
C LEU A 123 -17.54 -6.31 1.43
N GLY A 124 -18.01 -5.50 2.38
CA GLY A 124 -18.70 -5.96 3.58
C GLY A 124 -19.99 -6.70 3.23
N VAL A 125 -20.79 -6.17 2.32
CA VAL A 125 -21.98 -6.84 1.75
C VAL A 125 -21.59 -8.15 1.06
N THR A 126 -20.44 -8.20 0.39
CA THR A 126 -19.95 -9.40 -0.31
C THR A 126 -19.55 -10.52 0.66
N VAL A 127 -18.96 -10.19 1.80
CA VAL A 127 -18.45 -11.18 2.77
C VAL A 127 -19.33 -11.33 4.02
N ARG A 128 -20.54 -10.77 4.00
CA ARG A 128 -21.45 -10.65 5.17
C ARG A 128 -21.80 -11.97 5.84
N ASP A 129 -21.82 -13.06 5.07
CA ASP A 129 -22.14 -14.42 5.53
C ASP A 129 -20.90 -15.23 5.92
N ASN A 130 -19.70 -14.67 5.75
CA ASN A 130 -18.43 -15.27 6.15
C ASN A 130 -17.48 -14.20 6.75
N PRO A 131 -17.92 -13.38 7.72
CA PRO A 131 -17.18 -12.18 8.15
C PRO A 131 -15.81 -12.49 8.77
N THR A 132 -15.65 -13.68 9.35
CA THR A 132 -14.37 -14.14 9.93
C THR A 132 -13.51 -14.94 8.95
N GLY A 133 -13.98 -15.15 7.72
CA GLY A 133 -13.24 -15.88 6.68
C GLY A 133 -12.96 -17.35 7.01
N ARG A 134 -13.89 -18.04 7.69
CA ARG A 134 -13.76 -19.49 7.98
C ARG A 134 -13.66 -20.31 6.70
N GLU A 135 -14.41 -19.90 5.69
CA GLU A 135 -14.31 -20.37 4.31
C GLU A 135 -13.29 -19.51 3.57
N THR A 136 -12.20 -20.11 3.10
CA THR A 136 -11.06 -19.37 2.57
C THR A 136 -10.91 -19.49 1.05
N GLY A 137 -11.81 -20.13 0.33
CA GLY A 137 -11.64 -20.38 -1.12
C GLY A 137 -10.41 -21.24 -1.45
N THR A 138 -9.81 -21.87 -0.44
CA THR A 138 -8.60 -22.68 -0.56
C THR A 138 -8.97 -24.10 -0.96
N GLY A 139 -8.52 -24.53 -2.15
CA GLY A 139 -8.79 -25.86 -2.70
C GLY A 139 -8.21 -27.01 -1.86
N ALA A 140 -8.68 -28.23 -2.14
CA ALA A 140 -8.31 -29.44 -1.40
C ALA A 140 -6.80 -29.73 -1.39
N THR A 141 -6.10 -29.42 -2.48
CA THR A 141 -4.65 -29.61 -2.63
C THR A 141 -3.81 -28.60 -1.82
N GLU A 142 -4.43 -27.53 -1.31
CA GLU A 142 -3.78 -26.42 -0.60
C GLU A 142 -4.23 -26.33 0.87
N THR A 143 -4.74 -27.43 1.43
CA THR A 143 -5.28 -27.51 2.80
C THR A 143 -4.29 -27.04 3.86
N HIS A 144 -3.00 -27.29 3.68
CA HIS A 144 -1.92 -26.85 4.57
C HIS A 144 -1.85 -25.32 4.73
N ARG A 145 -2.45 -24.52 3.82
CA ARG A 145 -2.47 -23.04 3.87
C ARG A 145 -3.68 -22.46 4.60
N LYS A 146 -4.72 -23.27 4.87
CA LYS A 146 -6.00 -22.80 5.43
C LYS A 146 -5.85 -22.00 6.72
N ARG A 147 -4.91 -22.38 7.60
CA ARG A 147 -4.70 -21.68 8.88
C ARG A 147 -4.21 -20.24 8.66
N VAL A 148 -3.23 -20.06 7.78
CA VAL A 148 -2.70 -18.74 7.41
C VAL A 148 -3.77 -17.92 6.70
N ASP A 149 -4.52 -18.54 5.77
CA ASP A 149 -5.58 -17.86 5.04
C ASP A 149 -6.70 -17.33 5.96
N ARG A 150 -7.07 -18.09 7.00
CA ARG A 150 -8.05 -17.64 8.01
C ARG A 150 -7.53 -16.47 8.84
N LEU A 151 -6.27 -16.52 9.27
CA LEU A 151 -5.64 -15.42 10.00
C LEU A 151 -5.61 -14.14 9.13
N ALA A 152 -5.19 -14.27 7.87
CA ALA A 152 -5.17 -13.17 6.92
C ALA A 152 -6.58 -12.58 6.69
N ASN A 153 -7.60 -13.42 6.53
CA ASN A 153 -8.98 -12.98 6.37
C ASN A 153 -9.50 -12.25 7.61
N ALA A 154 -9.18 -12.74 8.80
CA ALA A 154 -9.61 -12.12 10.06
C ALA A 154 -9.03 -10.70 10.27
N ALA A 155 -7.93 -10.35 9.60
CA ALA A 155 -7.37 -9.00 9.63
C ALA A 155 -8.11 -8.02 8.71
N VAL A 156 -8.86 -8.48 7.70
CA VAL A 156 -9.50 -7.62 6.69
C VAL A 156 -10.56 -6.67 7.30
N PRO A 157 -11.44 -7.09 8.24
CA PRO A 157 -12.34 -6.15 8.90
C PRO A 157 -11.62 -5.02 9.65
N VAL A 158 -10.46 -5.33 10.25
CA VAL A 158 -9.65 -4.33 10.97
C VAL A 158 -9.04 -3.33 9.99
N VAL A 159 -8.55 -3.80 8.83
CA VAL A 159 -8.12 -2.92 7.74
C VAL A 159 -9.24 -1.97 7.32
N PHE A 160 -10.48 -2.46 7.18
CA PHE A 160 -11.61 -1.61 6.81
C PHE A 160 -11.91 -0.57 7.89
N ALA A 161 -11.83 -0.95 9.17
CA ALA A 161 -11.97 -0.01 10.27
C ALA A 161 -10.89 1.08 10.23
N TYR A 162 -9.62 0.72 10.04
CA TYR A 162 -8.53 1.69 9.89
C TYR A 162 -8.72 2.61 8.70
N LEU A 163 -9.16 2.08 7.56
CA LEU A 163 -9.44 2.87 6.37
C LEU A 163 -10.53 3.90 6.64
N LEU A 164 -11.65 3.48 7.24
CA LEU A 164 -12.77 4.37 7.53
C LEU A 164 -12.40 5.44 8.56
N VAL A 165 -11.78 5.05 9.68
CA VAL A 165 -11.35 6.00 10.72
C VAL A 165 -10.34 6.97 10.16
N GLY A 166 -9.27 6.48 9.52
CA GLY A 166 -8.24 7.34 8.93
C GLY A 166 -8.75 8.25 7.81
N SER A 167 -9.81 7.86 7.11
CA SER A 167 -10.43 8.68 6.06
C SER A 167 -11.48 9.67 6.61
N ALA A 168 -12.09 9.37 7.75
CA ALA A 168 -13.05 10.26 8.42
C ALA A 168 -12.35 11.40 9.18
N LEU A 169 -11.14 11.16 9.70
CA LEU A 169 -10.40 12.13 10.51
C LEU A 169 -10.15 13.48 9.78
N PRO A 170 -9.61 13.52 8.54
CA PRO A 170 -9.47 14.79 7.83
C PRO A 170 -10.79 15.52 7.63
N LEU A 171 -11.89 14.80 7.37
CA LEU A 171 -13.22 15.40 7.22
C LEU A 171 -13.75 15.96 8.56
N ALA A 172 -13.51 15.26 9.66
CA ALA A 172 -13.85 15.74 11.00
C ALA A 172 -13.10 17.03 11.34
N ALA A 173 -11.82 17.14 10.95
CA ALA A 173 -11.03 18.36 11.13
C ALA A 173 -11.62 19.56 10.37
N GLU A 174 -12.07 19.36 9.13
CA GLU A 174 -12.73 20.42 8.34
C GLU A 174 -14.04 20.93 8.98
N PHE A 175 -14.71 20.09 9.76
CA PHE A 175 -15.92 20.46 10.50
C PHE A 175 -15.65 20.91 11.95
N GLY A 176 -14.39 21.00 12.37
CA GLY A 176 -14.01 21.40 13.74
C GLY A 176 -14.46 20.39 14.81
N ILE A 177 -14.64 19.12 14.45
CA ILE A 177 -15.03 18.06 15.38
C ILE A 177 -13.79 17.59 16.14
N GLU A 178 -13.82 17.66 17.47
CA GLU A 178 -12.77 17.12 18.31
C GLU A 178 -12.70 15.59 18.23
N THR A 179 -11.49 15.05 18.09
CA THR A 179 -11.27 13.61 17.95
C THR A 179 -10.21 13.11 18.93
N PRO A 180 -10.32 11.86 19.43
CA PRO A 180 -9.33 11.29 20.36
C PRO A 180 -7.93 11.12 19.76
N VAL A 181 -7.82 11.14 18.43
CA VAL A 181 -6.57 11.05 17.66
C VAL A 181 -6.40 12.34 16.88
N SER A 182 -5.16 12.82 16.73
CA SER A 182 -4.88 13.99 15.88
C SER A 182 -5.41 13.77 14.46
N ALA A 183 -6.41 14.56 14.09
CA ALA A 183 -7.15 14.45 12.83
C ALA A 183 -6.33 14.85 11.58
N ILE A 184 -5.16 15.45 11.80
CA ILE A 184 -4.23 15.90 10.76
C ILE A 184 -2.83 15.37 11.09
N GLY A 185 -2.02 15.17 10.05
CA GLY A 185 -0.59 14.91 10.19
C GLY A 185 -0.24 13.44 10.41
N PRO A 186 0.94 13.15 11.00
CA PRO A 186 1.49 11.80 10.93
C PRO A 186 0.70 10.74 11.71
N ALA A 187 -0.05 11.09 12.76
CA ALA A 187 -0.89 10.13 13.49
C ALA A 187 -1.99 9.55 12.59
N THR A 188 -2.73 10.41 11.88
CA THR A 188 -3.71 9.99 10.86
C THR A 188 -3.02 9.21 9.73
N THR A 189 -1.85 9.64 9.28
CA THR A 189 -1.08 8.90 8.28
C THR A 189 -0.65 7.51 8.77
N HIS A 190 -0.36 7.30 10.06
CA HIS A 190 -0.08 5.96 10.59
C HIS A 190 -1.32 5.05 10.51
N LEU A 191 -2.52 5.55 10.80
CA LEU A 191 -3.74 4.76 10.64
C LEU A 191 -3.96 4.34 9.19
N VAL A 192 -3.77 5.26 8.23
CA VAL A 192 -3.99 4.95 6.81
C VAL A 192 -2.84 4.14 6.23
N ALA A 193 -1.59 4.60 6.35
CA ALA A 193 -0.44 3.95 5.73
C ALA A 193 -0.06 2.65 6.46
N ALA A 194 0.02 2.63 7.79
CA ALA A 194 0.37 1.42 8.53
C ALA A 194 -0.87 0.55 8.82
N GLY A 195 -1.92 1.14 9.40
CA GLY A 195 -3.14 0.42 9.79
C GLY A 195 -3.94 -0.13 8.60
N THR A 196 -3.95 0.57 7.47
CA THR A 196 -4.62 0.08 6.25
C THR A 196 -3.64 -0.56 5.28
N ALA A 197 -2.71 0.21 4.72
CA ALA A 197 -1.92 -0.27 3.59
C ALA A 197 -0.87 -1.33 3.99
N ALA A 198 -0.08 -1.11 5.04
CA ALA A 198 0.88 -2.10 5.51
C ALA A 198 0.19 -3.36 6.06
N LEU A 199 -0.89 -3.21 6.82
CA LEU A 199 -1.66 -4.36 7.30
C LEU A 199 -2.25 -5.18 6.14
N LEU A 200 -2.70 -4.54 5.05
CA LEU A 200 -3.08 -5.23 3.83
C LEU A 200 -1.90 -5.93 3.16
N VAL A 201 -0.72 -5.30 3.11
CA VAL A 201 0.50 -5.95 2.63
C VAL A 201 0.80 -7.21 3.44
N PHE A 202 0.64 -7.17 4.77
CA PHE A 202 0.81 -8.36 5.62
C PHE A 202 -0.26 -9.41 5.35
N ALA A 203 -1.54 -9.05 5.45
CA ALA A 203 -2.67 -9.97 5.32
C ALA A 203 -2.74 -10.60 3.92
N ILE A 204 -2.74 -9.77 2.87
CA ILE A 204 -2.74 -10.25 1.50
C ILE A 204 -1.40 -10.90 1.17
N GLY A 205 -0.27 -10.39 1.68
CA GLY A 205 1.06 -10.95 1.41
C GLY A 205 1.22 -12.38 1.91
N PHE A 206 0.87 -12.67 3.17
CA PHE A 206 0.93 -14.03 3.73
C PHE A 206 -0.03 -15.02 3.06
N ARG A 207 -0.97 -14.50 2.27
CA ARG A 207 -1.91 -15.32 1.51
C ARG A 207 -1.48 -15.48 0.05
N LEU A 208 -1.16 -14.38 -0.62
CA LEU A 208 -0.87 -14.31 -2.04
C LEU A 208 0.55 -14.78 -2.37
N LEU A 209 1.55 -14.31 -1.62
CA LEU A 209 2.97 -14.54 -1.93
C LEU A 209 3.37 -16.03 -1.83
N PRO A 210 2.91 -16.82 -0.83
CA PRO A 210 3.11 -18.26 -0.83
C PRO A 210 2.65 -18.96 -2.10
N ARG A 211 1.52 -18.53 -2.67
CA ARG A 211 0.96 -19.09 -3.91
C ARG A 211 1.79 -18.69 -5.14
N LEU A 212 2.21 -17.43 -5.21
CA LEU A 212 3.03 -16.92 -6.31
C LEU A 212 4.43 -17.56 -6.33
N LEU A 213 4.98 -17.80 -5.15
CA LEU A 213 6.31 -18.37 -4.96
C LEU A 213 6.32 -19.90 -4.83
N VAL A 214 5.15 -20.53 -4.76
CA VAL A 214 4.99 -21.98 -4.57
C VAL A 214 5.78 -22.46 -3.35
N ALA A 215 5.58 -21.78 -2.23
CA ALA A 215 6.20 -22.09 -0.95
C ALA A 215 5.15 -21.97 0.17
N SER A 216 5.43 -22.54 1.34
CA SER A 216 4.56 -22.46 2.53
C SER A 216 5.08 -21.42 3.51
N THR A 217 4.23 -20.84 4.36
CA THR A 217 4.68 -19.94 5.44
C THR A 217 4.25 -20.47 6.80
N SER A 218 4.94 -20.07 7.87
CA SER A 218 4.60 -20.48 9.24
C SER A 218 3.33 -19.75 9.71
N PRO A 219 2.28 -20.48 10.14
CA PRO A 219 1.09 -19.87 10.72
C PRO A 219 1.37 -19.05 11.98
N THR A 220 2.37 -19.45 12.77
CA THR A 220 2.77 -18.73 13.98
C THR A 220 3.36 -17.37 13.64
N LEU A 221 4.27 -17.33 12.66
CA LEU A 221 4.86 -16.06 12.20
C LEU A 221 3.79 -15.13 11.63
N ALA A 222 2.89 -15.67 10.78
CA ALA A 222 1.78 -14.90 10.24
C ALA A 222 0.87 -14.34 11.35
N GLY A 223 0.54 -15.15 12.36
CA GLY A 223 -0.25 -14.72 13.51
C GLY A 223 0.40 -13.60 14.31
N ILE A 224 1.70 -13.70 14.58
CA ILE A 224 2.47 -12.64 15.28
C ILE A 224 2.43 -11.35 14.46
N VAL A 225 2.81 -11.40 13.18
CA VAL A 225 2.88 -10.21 12.33
C VAL A 225 1.52 -9.54 12.17
N LEU A 226 0.46 -10.32 11.98
CA LEU A 226 -0.90 -9.77 11.86
C LEU A 226 -1.39 -9.19 13.18
N GLY A 227 -1.14 -9.87 14.31
CA GLY A 227 -1.51 -9.36 15.62
C GLY A 227 -0.80 -8.05 15.96
N THR A 228 0.52 -7.99 15.77
CA THR A 228 1.28 -6.77 16.05
C THR A 228 1.01 -5.67 15.01
N GLY A 229 0.77 -6.02 13.74
CA GLY A 229 0.37 -5.08 12.69
C GLY A 229 -1.06 -4.55 12.83
N ILE A 230 -1.92 -5.25 13.58
CA ILE A 230 -3.24 -4.75 13.99
C ILE A 230 -3.09 -3.75 15.12
N VAL A 231 -2.30 -4.04 16.15
CA VAL A 231 -2.27 -3.21 17.38
C VAL A 231 -1.32 -2.01 17.25
N GLY A 232 -0.15 -2.19 16.62
CA GLY A 232 0.89 -1.17 16.51
C GLY A 232 0.40 0.18 15.95
N PRO A 233 -0.31 0.21 14.80
CA PRO A 233 -0.77 1.46 14.20
C PRO A 233 -1.74 2.25 15.09
N ALA A 234 -2.66 1.58 15.79
CA ALA A 234 -3.58 2.26 16.72
C ALA A 234 -2.81 2.91 17.87
N LEU A 235 -1.88 2.18 18.51
CA LEU A 235 -1.10 2.74 19.61
C LEU A 235 -0.22 3.91 19.15
N LEU A 236 0.40 3.80 17.97
CA LEU A 236 1.18 4.89 17.39
C LEU A 236 0.33 6.13 17.07
N ALA A 237 -0.92 5.95 16.66
CA ALA A 237 -1.82 7.05 16.36
C ALA A 237 -2.35 7.72 17.65
N VAL A 238 -2.71 6.94 18.66
CA VAL A 238 -3.25 7.44 19.94
C VAL A 238 -2.17 8.09 20.80
N GLY A 239 -1.02 7.43 20.95
CA GLY A 239 0.10 7.92 21.76
C GLY A 239 1.13 8.71 20.95
N PHE A 240 0.75 9.36 19.86
CA PHE A 240 1.72 9.90 18.91
C PHE A 240 2.71 10.89 19.58
N ARG A 241 4.02 10.70 19.30
CA ARG A 241 5.22 11.46 19.74
C ARG A 241 5.86 11.05 21.06
N GLU A 242 5.13 10.67 22.10
CA GLU A 242 5.74 10.49 23.43
C GLU A 242 5.05 9.44 24.30
N GLY A 243 5.79 8.94 25.30
CA GLY A 243 5.26 8.11 26.36
C GLY A 243 5.22 6.60 26.06
N PRO A 244 4.83 5.79 27.06
CA PRO A 244 4.90 4.34 26.97
C PRO A 244 4.03 3.75 25.85
N VAL A 245 2.90 4.39 25.55
CA VAL A 245 2.00 3.97 24.45
C VAL A 245 2.70 4.08 23.10
N PHE A 246 3.43 5.17 22.86
CA PHE A 246 4.23 5.36 21.64
C PHE A 246 5.30 4.28 21.50
N HIS A 247 6.04 4.01 22.59
CA HIS A 247 7.14 3.04 22.59
C HIS A 247 6.64 1.63 22.32
N ILE A 248 5.54 1.22 22.97
CA ILE A 248 4.91 -0.08 22.73
C ILE A 248 4.41 -0.16 21.28
N GLY A 249 3.73 0.89 20.79
CA GLY A 249 3.28 0.96 19.41
C GLY A 249 4.42 0.81 18.40
N ALA A 250 5.53 1.52 18.61
CA ALA A 250 6.73 1.44 17.77
C ALA A 250 7.37 0.04 17.82
N GLY A 251 7.46 -0.57 19.00
CA GLY A 251 7.93 -1.94 19.18
C GLY A 251 7.07 -2.96 18.42
N LEU A 252 5.74 -2.93 18.60
CA LEU A 252 4.82 -3.85 17.92
C LEU A 252 4.85 -3.67 16.39
N GLN A 253 4.84 -2.42 15.91
CA GLN A 253 4.93 -2.15 14.48
C GLN A 253 6.25 -2.64 13.89
N SER A 254 7.35 -2.52 14.64
CA SER A 254 8.67 -3.02 14.24
C SER A 254 8.69 -4.55 14.16
N VAL A 255 8.08 -5.25 15.12
CA VAL A 255 7.90 -6.71 15.07
C VAL A 255 7.11 -7.11 13.83
N ALA A 256 6.07 -6.37 13.46
CA ALA A 256 5.28 -6.66 12.26
C ALA A 256 6.14 -6.54 10.98
N LEU A 257 6.86 -5.44 10.84
CA LEU A 257 7.71 -5.17 9.67
C LEU A 257 8.85 -6.20 9.54
N VAL A 258 9.59 -6.44 10.62
CA VAL A 258 10.70 -7.41 10.63
C VAL A 258 10.19 -8.83 10.44
N GLY A 259 9.10 -9.22 11.10
CA GLY A 259 8.51 -10.53 10.95
C GLY A 259 8.00 -10.80 9.53
N PHE A 260 7.39 -9.80 8.88
CA PHE A 260 7.02 -9.90 7.47
C PHE A 260 8.26 -10.05 6.59
N ALA A 261 9.32 -9.28 6.84
CA ALA A 261 10.55 -9.37 6.07
C ALA A 261 11.21 -10.74 6.18
N VAL A 262 11.29 -11.31 7.39
CA VAL A 262 11.78 -12.67 7.63
C VAL A 262 10.91 -13.70 6.90
N GLY A 263 9.59 -13.59 7.04
CA GLY A 263 8.65 -14.51 6.38
C GLY A 263 8.75 -14.48 4.87
N TYR A 264 8.87 -13.29 4.28
CA TYR A 264 9.02 -13.12 2.85
C TYR A 264 10.39 -13.58 2.33
N ALA A 265 11.48 -13.24 3.04
CA ALA A 265 12.82 -13.68 2.67
C ALA A 265 12.94 -15.21 2.66
N ASP A 266 12.35 -15.89 3.64
CA ASP A 266 12.34 -17.35 3.68
C ASP A 266 11.49 -17.96 2.54
N LEU A 267 10.31 -17.41 2.24
CA LEU A 267 9.52 -17.79 1.06
C LEU A 267 10.32 -17.61 -0.23
N TYR A 268 10.97 -16.46 -0.40
CA TYR A 268 11.73 -16.13 -1.59
C TYR A 268 12.96 -17.03 -1.76
N ARG A 269 13.66 -17.34 -0.66
CA ARG A 269 14.82 -18.24 -0.65
C ARG A 269 14.44 -19.65 -1.10
N ARG A 270 13.32 -20.18 -0.58
CA ARG A 270 12.80 -21.52 -0.90
C ARG A 270 12.12 -21.61 -2.27
N SER A 271 11.83 -20.49 -2.91
CA SER A 271 11.17 -20.45 -4.20
C SER A 271 12.13 -20.66 -5.37
N GLU A 272 11.74 -21.53 -6.29
CA GLU A 272 12.37 -21.66 -7.62
C GLU A 272 11.84 -20.59 -8.60
N ARG A 273 10.72 -19.92 -8.28
CA ARG A 273 10.07 -18.93 -9.16
C ARG A 273 10.60 -17.52 -8.97
N ARG A 274 11.91 -17.35 -9.08
CA ARG A 274 12.58 -16.06 -8.90
C ARG A 274 12.36 -15.14 -10.10
N ARG A 275 11.40 -14.22 -9.97
CA ARG A 275 11.06 -13.20 -10.98
C ARG A 275 11.36 -11.80 -10.46
N VAL A 276 11.40 -10.83 -11.38
CA VAL A 276 11.61 -9.41 -11.04
C VAL A 276 10.63 -8.89 -9.97
N GLY A 277 9.37 -9.33 -10.02
CA GLY A 277 8.36 -9.01 -9.01
C GLY A 277 8.78 -9.46 -7.61
N GLY A 278 9.34 -10.67 -7.49
CA GLY A 278 9.79 -11.20 -6.22
C GLY A 278 10.99 -10.44 -5.63
N ARG A 279 11.90 -9.96 -6.48
CA ARG A 279 13.04 -9.11 -6.08
C ARG A 279 12.59 -7.74 -5.57
N ALA A 280 11.60 -7.14 -6.20
CA ALA A 280 11.03 -5.87 -5.75
C ALA A 280 10.38 -5.99 -4.37
N VAL A 281 9.58 -7.04 -4.13
CA VAL A 281 9.01 -7.29 -2.80
C VAL A 281 10.11 -7.56 -1.76
N LEU A 282 11.20 -8.26 -2.13
CA LEU A 282 12.33 -8.48 -1.22
C LEU A 282 13.00 -7.17 -0.83
N ALA A 283 13.26 -6.29 -1.81
CA ALA A 283 13.82 -4.96 -1.55
C ALA A 283 12.87 -4.12 -0.67
N GLY A 284 11.55 -4.17 -0.93
CA GLY A 284 10.54 -3.55 -0.08
C GLY A 284 10.60 -4.06 1.35
N ALA A 285 10.67 -5.37 1.56
CA ALA A 285 10.83 -5.97 2.88
C ALA A 285 12.10 -5.49 3.60
N CYS A 286 13.24 -5.38 2.90
CA CYS A 286 14.47 -4.81 3.46
C CYS A 286 14.27 -3.34 3.88
N TYR A 287 13.61 -2.53 3.05
CA TYR A 287 13.25 -1.16 3.46
C TYR A 287 12.29 -1.13 4.64
N GLY A 288 11.40 -2.10 4.78
CA GLY A 288 10.54 -2.26 5.97
C GLY A 288 11.34 -2.42 7.26
N ILE A 289 12.47 -3.13 7.21
CA ILE A 289 13.40 -3.20 8.36
C ILE A 289 14.00 -1.81 8.66
N LEU A 290 14.40 -1.07 7.63
CA LEU A 290 14.94 0.29 7.82
C LEU A 290 13.88 1.27 8.36
N VAL A 291 12.60 1.11 7.97
CA VAL A 291 11.47 1.83 8.57
C VAL A 291 11.38 1.53 10.07
N ALA A 292 11.46 0.26 10.45
CA ALA A 292 11.42 -0.17 11.85
C ALA A 292 12.60 0.42 12.64
N VAL A 293 13.82 0.38 12.10
CA VAL A 293 15.01 0.95 12.73
C VAL A 293 14.84 2.45 12.99
N LEU A 294 14.44 3.24 11.98
CA LEU A 294 14.21 4.67 12.18
C LEU A 294 13.03 4.95 13.12
N GLY A 295 11.95 4.17 13.01
CA GLY A 295 10.78 4.31 13.89
C GLY A 295 11.12 4.06 15.37
N LEU A 296 11.94 3.05 15.65
CA LEU A 296 12.45 2.79 17.00
C LEU A 296 13.42 3.88 17.45
N ALA A 297 14.28 4.39 16.56
CA ALA A 297 15.14 5.52 16.89
C ALA A 297 14.33 6.74 17.33
N PHE A 298 13.22 7.06 16.64
CA PHE A 298 12.33 8.15 17.04
C PHE A 298 11.61 7.90 18.37
N ALA A 299 11.36 6.63 18.72
CA ALA A 299 10.69 6.26 19.96
C ALA A 299 11.63 6.21 21.16
N ILE A 300 12.92 5.95 20.96
CA ILE A 300 13.86 5.66 22.07
C ILE A 300 14.85 6.80 22.28
N LEU A 301 15.31 7.44 21.20
CA LEU A 301 16.31 8.50 21.28
C LEU A 301 15.64 9.85 21.52
N SER A 302 16.38 10.79 22.11
CA SER A 302 15.90 12.17 22.22
C SER A 302 15.76 12.79 20.83
N ALA A 303 14.78 13.70 20.69
CA ALA A 303 14.54 14.40 19.42
C ALA A 303 15.78 15.16 18.90
N THR A 304 16.67 15.57 19.81
CA THR A 304 17.95 16.25 19.48
C THR A 304 19.02 15.32 18.90
N SER A 305 18.91 14.01 19.11
CA SER A 305 19.88 13.02 18.59
C SER A 305 19.58 12.57 17.16
N VAL A 306 18.41 12.93 16.63
CA VAL A 306 17.95 12.49 15.31
C VAL A 306 17.85 13.70 14.38
N PRO A 307 18.51 13.68 13.21
CA PRO A 307 18.38 14.75 12.23
C PRO A 307 16.93 14.96 11.80
N ALA A 308 16.48 16.21 11.63
CA ALA A 308 15.11 16.50 11.18
C ALA A 308 14.76 15.84 9.83
N THR A 309 15.75 15.69 8.95
CA THR A 309 15.64 14.99 7.65
C THR A 309 15.38 13.49 7.81
N ALA A 310 15.60 12.89 8.98
CA ALA A 310 15.28 11.49 9.24
C ALA A 310 13.77 11.23 9.16
N PHE A 311 12.91 12.21 9.49
CA PHE A 311 11.47 12.06 9.31
C PHE A 311 11.08 11.91 7.83
N ASP A 312 11.77 12.63 6.94
CA ASP A 312 11.60 12.47 5.49
C ASP A 312 12.12 11.13 5.02
N ALA A 313 13.29 10.70 5.51
CA ALA A 313 13.84 9.38 5.22
C ALA A 313 12.86 8.27 5.65
N HIS A 314 12.32 8.34 6.87
CA HIS A 314 11.32 7.38 7.37
C HIS A 314 10.07 7.35 6.48
N TYR A 315 9.53 8.52 6.13
CA TYR A 315 8.40 8.61 5.20
C TYR A 315 8.69 7.95 3.85
N ARG A 316 9.84 8.26 3.24
CA ARG A 316 10.24 7.73 1.94
C ARG A 316 10.49 6.23 1.98
N LEU A 317 11.12 5.74 3.05
CA LEU A 317 11.32 4.32 3.32
C LEU A 317 9.98 3.59 3.51
N ALA A 318 9.03 4.17 4.25
CA ALA A 318 7.75 3.54 4.55
C ALA A 318 6.86 3.44 3.30
N ILE A 319 6.64 4.56 2.62
CA ILE A 319 5.70 4.61 1.50
C ILE A 319 6.36 4.15 0.20
N GLY A 320 7.58 4.60 -0.08
CA GLY A 320 8.27 4.34 -1.36
C GLY A 320 9.00 3.02 -1.34
N GLY A 321 9.69 2.75 -0.24
CA GLY A 321 10.43 1.52 -0.02
C GLY A 321 9.50 0.35 0.28
N PHE A 322 9.04 0.25 1.52
CA PHE A 322 8.31 -0.91 2.01
C PHE A 322 7.02 -1.17 1.26
N VAL A 323 6.04 -0.25 1.36
CA VAL A 323 4.73 -0.44 0.74
C VAL A 323 4.83 -0.34 -0.78
N GLY A 324 5.50 0.69 -1.29
CA GLY A 324 5.61 0.98 -2.72
C GLY A 324 6.28 -0.12 -3.53
N LEU A 325 7.48 -0.56 -3.14
CA LEU A 325 8.17 -1.64 -3.88
C LEU A 325 7.47 -2.98 -3.74
N THR A 326 6.79 -3.22 -2.61
CA THR A 326 5.96 -4.43 -2.45
C THR A 326 4.78 -4.41 -3.43
N ILE A 327 4.11 -3.27 -3.59
CA ILE A 327 3.04 -3.09 -4.58
C ILE A 327 3.57 -3.21 -6.01
N VAL A 328 4.71 -2.58 -6.34
CA VAL A 328 5.37 -2.72 -7.66
C VAL A 328 5.65 -4.20 -7.94
N GLY A 329 6.24 -4.91 -6.98
CA GLY A 329 6.58 -6.32 -7.11
C GLY A 329 5.37 -7.22 -7.31
N VAL A 330 4.35 -7.08 -6.47
CA VAL A 330 3.08 -7.81 -6.59
C VAL A 330 2.38 -7.47 -7.91
N THR A 331 2.46 -6.22 -8.36
CA THR A 331 1.88 -5.81 -9.65
C THR A 331 2.55 -6.53 -10.81
N PHE A 332 3.87 -6.71 -10.81
CA PHE A 332 4.57 -7.53 -11.80
C PHE A 332 4.23 -9.03 -11.73
N HIS A 333 3.70 -9.53 -10.61
CA HIS A 333 3.14 -10.88 -10.58
C HIS A 333 1.77 -10.95 -11.26
N PHE A 334 0.91 -9.94 -11.09
CA PHE A 334 -0.39 -9.88 -11.76
C PHE A 334 -0.32 -9.53 -13.24
N TYR A 335 0.69 -8.75 -13.62
CA TYR A 335 0.95 -8.29 -14.98
C TYR A 335 2.41 -8.61 -15.32
N PRO A 336 2.71 -9.88 -15.68
CA PRO A 336 4.07 -10.31 -15.95
C PRO A 336 4.69 -9.51 -17.11
N PRO A 337 5.89 -8.91 -16.93
CA PRO A 337 6.56 -8.12 -17.97
C PRO A 337 6.81 -8.88 -19.28
N ALA A 338 6.89 -10.21 -19.23
CA ALA A 338 7.08 -11.07 -20.40
C ALA A 338 5.88 -11.09 -21.37
N VAL A 339 4.73 -10.54 -20.97
CA VAL A 339 3.53 -10.44 -21.81
C VAL A 339 3.53 -9.16 -22.65
N ALA A 340 4.41 -8.19 -22.37
CA ALA A 340 4.49 -6.96 -23.15
C ALA A 340 4.97 -7.28 -24.58
N SER A 341 4.24 -6.77 -25.58
CA SER A 341 4.54 -6.92 -27.01
C SER A 341 5.33 -5.74 -27.59
N THR A 342 5.42 -4.62 -26.85
CA THR A 342 6.09 -3.40 -27.31
C THR A 342 7.61 -3.60 -27.38
N PRO A 343 8.26 -3.29 -28.51
CA PRO A 343 9.71 -3.41 -28.65
C PRO A 343 10.46 -2.66 -27.54
N GLY A 344 11.45 -3.31 -26.93
CA GLY A 344 12.26 -2.74 -25.84
C GLY A 344 11.58 -2.69 -24.46
N ILE A 345 10.31 -3.12 -24.34
CA ILE A 345 9.61 -3.20 -23.05
C ILE A 345 9.45 -4.67 -22.66
N GLY A 346 10.03 -5.06 -21.52
CA GLY A 346 9.88 -6.41 -21.00
C GLY A 346 10.57 -6.61 -19.65
N THR A 347 11.01 -7.85 -19.37
CA THR A 347 11.64 -8.22 -18.08
C THR A 347 12.89 -7.40 -17.76
N ARG A 348 13.69 -7.01 -18.78
CA ARG A 348 14.87 -6.15 -18.58
C ARG A 348 14.47 -4.74 -18.14
N THR A 349 13.50 -4.13 -18.80
CA THR A 349 12.94 -2.81 -18.47
C THR A 349 12.31 -2.81 -17.08
N ALA A 350 11.57 -3.87 -16.73
CA ALA A 350 11.03 -4.04 -15.39
C ALA A 350 12.15 -4.17 -14.34
N SER A 351 13.25 -4.86 -14.66
CA SER A 351 14.39 -5.00 -13.74
C SER A 351 15.13 -3.67 -13.58
N ALA A 352 15.32 -2.91 -14.66
CA ALA A 352 15.90 -1.57 -14.64
C ALA A 352 15.03 -0.61 -13.81
N SER A 353 13.71 -0.68 -13.95
CA SER A 353 12.75 0.06 -13.12
C SER A 353 12.96 -0.23 -11.63
N VAL A 354 12.99 -1.51 -11.23
CA VAL A 354 13.19 -1.90 -9.83
C VAL A 354 14.57 -1.45 -9.33
N ALA A 355 15.62 -1.62 -10.12
CA ALA A 355 16.96 -1.18 -9.76
C ALA A 355 17.04 0.34 -9.56
N ALA A 356 16.40 1.11 -10.44
CA ALA A 356 16.33 2.57 -10.32
C ALA A 356 15.51 3.02 -9.10
N LEU A 357 14.37 2.36 -8.81
CA LEU A 357 13.58 2.68 -7.63
C LEU A 357 14.32 2.37 -6.32
N VAL A 358 14.96 1.20 -6.24
CA VAL A 358 15.75 0.78 -5.07
C VAL A 358 16.99 1.66 -4.93
N GLY A 359 17.82 1.76 -5.97
CA GLY A 359 19.02 2.59 -5.94
C GLY A 359 18.71 4.06 -5.67
N GLY A 360 17.70 4.62 -6.33
CA GLY A 360 17.28 6.00 -6.15
C GLY A 360 16.82 6.30 -4.73
N LEU A 361 15.95 5.45 -4.16
CA LEU A 361 15.51 5.60 -2.77
C LEU A 361 16.67 5.42 -1.78
N GLY A 362 17.56 4.45 -2.02
CA GLY A 362 18.74 4.24 -1.20
C GLY A 362 19.65 5.47 -1.15
N LEU A 363 19.93 6.06 -2.30
CA LEU A 363 20.72 7.29 -2.42
C LEU A 363 20.02 8.49 -1.76
N GLU A 364 18.70 8.62 -1.95
CA GLU A 364 17.90 9.65 -1.29
C GLU A 364 18.01 9.55 0.24
N VAL A 365 17.83 8.36 0.79
CA VAL A 365 17.87 8.12 2.24
C VAL A 365 19.26 8.36 2.82
N VAL A 366 20.31 7.86 2.16
CA VAL A 366 21.70 8.12 2.58
C VAL A 366 21.99 9.61 2.54
N GLY A 367 21.58 10.32 1.49
CA GLY A 367 21.75 11.77 1.39
C GLY A 367 21.02 12.55 2.47
N LEU A 368 19.80 12.12 2.84
CA LEU A 368 19.02 12.74 3.93
C LEU A 368 19.68 12.54 5.30
N LEU A 369 20.30 11.38 5.55
CA LEU A 369 20.93 11.06 6.83
C LEU A 369 22.39 11.56 6.94
N ALA A 370 23.10 11.69 5.82
CA ALA A 370 24.50 12.14 5.74
C ALA A 370 24.65 13.59 5.19
N PRO A 371 23.69 14.47 5.48
CA PRO A 371 23.44 15.78 4.84
C PRO A 371 23.99 16.04 3.41
N ALA A 372 23.90 15.09 2.48
CA ALA A 372 24.46 15.20 1.13
C ALA A 372 23.37 15.52 0.09
N SER A 373 23.10 16.81 -0.15
CA SER A 373 22.03 17.30 -1.03
C SER A 373 22.12 16.76 -2.47
N THR A 374 23.33 16.59 -3.02
CA THR A 374 23.55 16.00 -4.35
C THR A 374 23.03 14.56 -4.44
N LEU A 375 23.24 13.75 -3.40
CA LEU A 375 22.72 12.37 -3.34
C LEU A 375 21.20 12.37 -3.25
N VAL A 376 20.61 13.30 -2.49
CA VAL A 376 19.15 13.47 -2.40
C VAL A 376 18.56 13.78 -3.77
N GLY A 377 19.10 14.78 -4.47
CA GLY A 377 18.61 15.19 -5.79
C GLY A 377 18.73 14.07 -6.82
N PHE A 378 19.90 13.44 -6.92
CA PHE A 378 20.13 12.33 -7.85
C PHE A 378 19.24 11.13 -7.53
N GLY A 379 19.11 10.76 -6.26
CA GLY A 379 18.27 9.65 -5.82
C GLY A 379 16.79 9.84 -6.18
N ARG A 380 16.27 11.05 -5.98
CA ARG A 380 14.88 11.39 -6.34
C ARG A 380 14.62 11.30 -7.84
N TRP A 381 15.49 11.86 -8.67
CA TRP A 381 15.34 11.77 -10.13
C TRP A 381 15.52 10.35 -10.65
N LEU A 382 16.42 9.56 -10.06
CA LEU A 382 16.54 8.14 -10.38
C LEU A 382 15.26 7.36 -10.02
N ALA A 383 14.60 7.69 -8.91
CA ALA A 383 13.30 7.13 -8.56
C ALA A 383 12.18 7.54 -9.54
N VAL A 384 12.21 8.77 -10.09
CA VAL A 384 11.32 9.21 -11.18
C VAL A 384 11.51 8.32 -12.41
N VAL A 385 12.76 8.12 -12.85
CA VAL A 385 13.07 7.22 -13.98
C VAL A 385 12.53 5.81 -13.70
N GLY A 386 12.76 5.28 -12.51
CA GLY A 386 12.24 3.99 -12.09
C GLY A 386 10.70 3.89 -12.17
N ALA A 387 9.99 4.92 -11.74
CA ALA A 387 8.53 4.99 -11.80
C ALA A 387 8.00 5.10 -13.23
N VAL A 388 8.65 5.88 -14.10
CA VAL A 388 8.29 6.01 -15.51
C VAL A 388 8.50 4.68 -16.24
N LEU A 389 9.61 3.98 -15.99
CA LEU A 389 9.85 2.65 -16.57
C LEU A 389 8.81 1.62 -16.07
N TYR A 390 8.44 1.67 -14.79
CA TYR A 390 7.36 0.85 -14.25
C TYR A 390 6.03 1.13 -14.97
N ALA A 391 5.69 2.41 -15.14
CA ALA A 391 4.49 2.81 -15.86
C ALA A 391 4.51 2.33 -17.32
N ALA A 392 5.61 2.52 -18.03
CA ALA A 392 5.77 2.07 -19.42
C ALA A 392 5.54 0.56 -19.56
N VAL A 393 6.09 -0.26 -18.66
CA VAL A 393 5.87 -1.71 -18.65
C VAL A 393 4.40 -2.07 -18.41
N LEU A 394 3.73 -1.39 -17.49
CA LEU A 394 2.35 -1.75 -17.14
C LEU A 394 1.34 -1.27 -18.18
N TYR A 395 1.50 -0.05 -18.69
CA TYR A 395 0.63 0.48 -19.73
C TYR A 395 0.76 -0.30 -21.04
N SER A 396 1.96 -0.77 -21.41
CA SER A 396 2.11 -1.63 -22.58
C SER A 396 1.32 -2.94 -22.44
N ILE A 397 1.36 -3.57 -21.25
CA ILE A 397 0.56 -4.77 -20.96
C ILE A 397 -0.95 -4.46 -20.98
N PHE A 398 -1.37 -3.29 -20.51
CA PHE A 398 -2.78 -2.91 -20.52
C PHE A 398 -3.32 -2.70 -21.93
N VAL A 399 -2.52 -2.06 -22.80
CA VAL A 399 -2.84 -1.89 -24.22
C VAL A 399 -3.00 -3.26 -24.89
N GLU A 400 -2.06 -4.18 -24.67
CA GLU A 400 -2.13 -5.54 -25.23
C GLU A 400 -3.40 -6.29 -24.80
N ARG A 401 -3.81 -6.17 -23.52
CA ARG A 401 -5.03 -6.82 -22.98
C ARG A 401 -6.33 -6.08 -23.29
N SER A 402 -6.26 -4.98 -24.02
CA SER A 402 -7.43 -4.21 -24.48
C SER A 402 -7.75 -4.41 -25.95
N ARG A 403 -6.78 -4.94 -26.71
CA ARG A 403 -6.96 -5.56 -28.02
C ARG A 403 -7.56 -6.94 -27.81
#